data_AF-A0A925YTZ5-F1
#
_entry.id   AF-A0A925YTZ5-F1
#
_cell.length_a   1.000
_cell.length_b   1.000
_cell.length_c   1.000
_cell.angle_alpha   90.00
_cell.angle_beta   90.00
_cell.angle_gamma   90.00
#
_symmetry.space_group_name_H-M   'P 1'
#
loop_
_entity.id
_entity.type
_entity.pdbx_description
1 polymer ?
#
loop_
_entity_poly.entity_id
_entity_poly.type
_entity_poly.pdbx_seq_one_letter_code
_entity_poly.pdbx_strand_id
1 'polypeptide(L)'
;LAFTEDFAAKNPKTVKAILKALHEASVWLDDPANRPEACEIVSRPNYIACPKEIILGRMLGDLDYGDGRKVKDEFPMHFSKRNCNYPQAKFGLWWLTQFRRWGMVSGAPDYQGIVKKVLRPDLYTEAMAELGVSGRGADETPFTLFDGVTFDPAGDLEAYAKAFSVKSLKG
;
A
#
# COMPACT_ATOMS: atom_id res chain seq x y z
N LEU A 1 -6.80 1.69 2.37
CA LEU A 1 -8.15 1.82 2.97
C LEU A 1 -7.98 1.87 4.48
N ALA A 2 -8.64 2.82 5.16
CA ALA A 2 -8.66 2.91 6.61
C ALA A 2 -10.05 3.36 7.08
N PHE A 3 -10.42 2.96 8.29
CA PHE A 3 -11.64 3.40 8.97
C PHE A 3 -11.25 3.94 10.35
N THR A 4 -12.09 4.80 10.93
CA THR A 4 -11.95 5.09 12.36
C THR A 4 -12.25 3.82 13.17
N GLU A 5 -11.58 3.68 14.32
CA GLU A 5 -11.79 2.54 15.20
C GLU A 5 -13.26 2.43 15.65
N ASP A 6 -13.88 3.56 16.01
CA ASP A 6 -15.29 3.62 16.41
C ASP A 6 -16.23 3.11 15.31
N PHE A 7 -16.01 3.53 14.05
CA PHE A 7 -16.83 3.05 12.94
C PHE A 7 -16.66 1.55 12.72
N ALA A 8 -15.42 1.05 12.77
CA ALA A 8 -15.13 -0.36 12.56
C ALA A 8 -15.71 -1.24 13.67
N ALA A 9 -15.67 -0.79 14.92
CA ALA A 9 -16.24 -1.48 16.06
C ALA A 9 -17.78 -1.53 15.99
N LYS A 10 -18.43 -0.43 15.59
CA LYS A 10 -19.90 -0.36 15.46
C LYS A 10 -20.43 -1.08 14.22
N ASN A 11 -19.65 -1.17 13.15
CA ASN A 11 -20.10 -1.68 11.85
C ASN A 11 -19.22 -2.80 11.29
N PRO A 12 -18.94 -3.88 12.04
CA PRO A 12 -17.97 -4.90 11.64
C PRO A 12 -18.38 -5.65 10.36
N LYS A 13 -19.69 -5.91 10.18
CA LYS A 13 -20.21 -6.55 8.96
C LYS A 13 -20.02 -5.65 7.73
N THR A 14 -20.26 -4.35 7.87
CA THR A 14 -20.08 -3.37 6.80
C THR A 14 -18.61 -3.25 6.42
N VAL A 15 -17.71 -3.19 7.40
CA VAL A 15 -16.26 -3.17 7.14
C VAL A 15 -15.83 -4.40 6.35
N LYS A 16 -16.28 -5.60 6.76
CA LYS A 16 -15.99 -6.83 6.00
C LYS A 16 -16.55 -6.79 4.59
N ALA A 17 -17.80 -6.33 4.41
CA ALA A 17 -18.39 -6.19 3.07
C ALA A 17 -17.59 -5.23 2.17
N ILE A 18 -17.13 -4.09 2.71
CA ILE A 18 -16.29 -3.14 1.97
C ILE A 18 -14.93 -3.76 1.61
N LEU A 19 -14.29 -4.49 2.55
CA LEU A 19 -13.03 -5.18 2.29
C LEU A 19 -13.16 -6.19 1.13
N LYS A 20 -14.27 -6.94 1.10
CA LYS A 20 -14.57 -7.88 0.02
C LYS A 20 -14.77 -7.18 -1.32
N ALA A 21 -15.63 -6.16 -1.35
CA ALA A 21 -15.90 -5.39 -2.57
C ALA A 21 -14.62 -4.73 -3.11
N LEU A 22 -13.78 -4.17 -2.23
CA LEU A 22 -12.49 -3.58 -2.62
C LEU A 22 -11.56 -4.64 -3.21
N HIS A 23 -11.54 -5.84 -2.63
CA HIS A 23 -10.70 -6.92 -3.12
C HIS A 23 -11.13 -7.39 -4.52
N GLU A 24 -12.42 -7.60 -4.74
CA GLU A 24 -12.96 -7.98 -6.06
C GLU A 24 -12.69 -6.90 -7.11
N ALA A 25 -12.92 -5.63 -6.78
CA ALA A 25 -12.57 -4.51 -7.66
C ALA A 25 -11.06 -4.49 -7.97
N SER A 26 -10.23 -4.78 -6.98
CA SER A 26 -8.78 -4.85 -7.16
C SER A 26 -8.35 -6.00 -8.07
N VAL A 27 -9.01 -7.16 -7.97
CA VAL A 27 -8.78 -8.30 -8.88
C VAL A 27 -9.20 -7.93 -10.30
N TRP A 28 -10.34 -7.27 -10.47
CA TRP A 28 -10.83 -6.81 -11.76
C TRP A 28 -9.87 -5.80 -12.42
N LEU A 29 -9.33 -4.83 -11.66
CA LEU A 29 -8.36 -3.83 -12.13
C LEU A 29 -7.00 -4.40 -12.54
N ASP A 30 -6.64 -5.58 -12.02
CA ASP A 30 -5.37 -6.23 -12.31
C ASP A 30 -5.36 -7.06 -13.60
N ASP A 31 -6.53 -7.24 -14.21
CA ASP A 31 -6.64 -7.65 -15.60
C ASP A 31 -6.45 -6.42 -16.52
N PRO A 32 -5.37 -6.37 -17.33
CA PRO A 32 -5.13 -5.26 -18.24
C PRO A 32 -6.28 -4.99 -19.21
N ALA A 33 -7.09 -6.00 -19.57
CA ALA A 33 -8.24 -5.84 -20.46
C ALA A 33 -9.32 -4.92 -19.87
N ASN A 34 -9.41 -4.84 -18.54
CA ASN A 34 -10.37 -4.00 -17.84
C ASN A 34 -9.88 -2.55 -17.64
N ARG A 35 -8.59 -2.28 -17.82
CA ARG A 35 -8.00 -0.95 -17.56
C ARG A 35 -8.55 0.17 -18.44
N PRO A 36 -8.85 -0.04 -19.74
CA PRO A 36 -9.53 0.96 -20.55
C PRO A 36 -10.91 1.36 -20.01
N GLU A 37 -11.69 0.40 -19.51
CA GLU A 37 -12.99 0.66 -18.89
C GLU A 37 -12.83 1.35 -17.52
N ALA A 38 -11.89 0.86 -16.70
CA ALA A 38 -11.58 1.49 -15.42
C ALA A 38 -11.22 2.97 -15.59
N CYS A 39 -10.37 3.28 -16.58
CA CYS A 39 -9.98 4.64 -16.91
C CYS A 39 -11.18 5.46 -17.40
N GLU A 40 -12.07 4.88 -18.20
CA GLU A 40 -13.31 5.55 -18.63
C GLU A 40 -14.16 5.98 -17.43
N ILE A 41 -14.35 5.08 -16.46
CA ILE A 41 -15.16 5.35 -15.26
C ILE A 41 -14.56 6.51 -14.45
N VAL A 42 -13.27 6.43 -14.10
CA VAL A 42 -12.64 7.44 -13.24
C VAL A 42 -12.39 8.78 -13.94
N SER A 43 -12.41 8.81 -15.27
CA SER A 43 -12.27 10.04 -16.07
C SER A 43 -13.52 10.91 -16.08
N ARG A 44 -14.68 10.36 -15.70
CA ARG A 44 -15.96 11.10 -15.73
C ARG A 44 -15.92 12.33 -14.82
N PRO A 45 -16.75 13.35 -15.10
CA PRO A 45 -16.80 14.59 -14.31
C PRO A 45 -17.07 14.42 -12.81
N ASN A 46 -17.77 13.35 -12.42
CA ASN A 46 -18.09 13.05 -11.03
C ASN A 46 -16.94 12.36 -10.26
N TYR A 47 -15.81 12.11 -10.92
CA TYR A 47 -14.61 11.50 -10.35
C TYR A 47 -13.40 12.43 -10.55
N ILE A 48 -12.42 12.05 -11.37
CA ILE A 48 -11.18 12.82 -11.58
C ILE A 48 -11.42 13.97 -12.56
N ALA A 49 -12.40 13.84 -13.47
CA ALA A 49 -12.71 14.84 -14.49
C ALA A 49 -11.49 15.18 -15.39
N CYS A 50 -10.78 14.16 -15.88
CA CYS A 50 -9.65 14.32 -16.79
C CYS A 50 -9.83 13.49 -18.07
N PRO A 51 -9.18 13.85 -19.19
CA PRO A 51 -9.10 12.97 -20.35
C PRO A 51 -8.50 11.61 -19.99
N LYS A 52 -9.13 10.54 -20.50
CA LYS A 52 -8.75 9.15 -20.25
C LYS A 52 -7.33 8.83 -20.68
N GLU A 53 -6.88 9.46 -21.77
CA GLU A 53 -5.59 9.22 -22.41
C GLU A 53 -4.44 9.57 -21.46
N ILE A 54 -4.66 10.51 -20.52
CA ILE A 54 -3.67 10.94 -19.53
C ILE A 54 -3.37 9.83 -18.51
N ILE A 55 -4.40 9.05 -18.14
CA ILE A 55 -4.28 8.01 -17.11
C ILE A 55 -4.02 6.62 -17.71
N LEU A 56 -4.53 6.35 -18.91
CA LEU A 56 -4.50 5.02 -19.51
C LEU A 56 -3.09 4.50 -19.74
N GLY A 57 -2.18 5.34 -20.25
CA GLY A 57 -0.78 4.93 -20.48
C GLY A 57 -0.12 4.44 -19.20
N ARG A 58 -0.25 5.19 -18.10
CA ARG A 58 0.29 4.80 -16.78
C ARG A 58 -0.36 3.54 -16.23
N MET A 59 -1.68 3.42 -16.41
CA MET A 59 -2.40 2.20 -16.07
C MET A 59 -1.93 1.01 -16.90
N LEU A 60 -1.42 1.17 -18.12
CA LEU A 60 -0.87 0.06 -18.92
C LEU A 60 0.64 -0.12 -18.74
N GLY A 61 1.29 0.68 -17.91
CA GLY A 61 2.74 0.68 -17.73
C GLY A 61 3.52 1.40 -18.83
N ASP A 62 2.84 2.10 -19.73
CA ASP A 62 3.47 2.93 -20.76
C ASP A 62 3.86 4.28 -20.14
N LEU A 63 5.15 4.43 -19.83
CA LEU A 63 5.70 5.60 -19.17
C LEU A 63 6.47 6.46 -20.19
N ASP A 64 5.96 7.65 -20.46
CA ASP A 64 6.71 8.74 -21.08
C ASP A 64 7.21 9.69 -19.98
N TYR A 65 8.52 9.85 -19.86
CA TYR A 65 9.15 10.73 -18.87
C TYR A 65 9.22 12.19 -19.31
N GLY A 66 8.94 12.49 -20.59
CA GLY A 66 8.99 13.85 -21.13
C GLY A 66 10.41 14.38 -21.42
N ASP A 67 11.45 13.59 -21.16
CA ASP A 67 12.85 13.90 -21.46
C ASP A 67 13.41 13.04 -22.61
N GLY A 68 12.51 12.48 -23.43
CA GLY A 68 12.83 11.58 -24.54
C GLY A 68 12.85 10.09 -24.13
N ARG A 69 12.88 9.77 -22.84
CA ARG A 69 12.78 8.38 -22.38
C ARG A 69 11.33 7.90 -22.40
N LYS A 70 11.09 6.78 -23.08
CA LYS A 70 9.85 6.03 -23.06
C LYS A 70 10.14 4.61 -22.66
N VAL A 71 9.47 4.11 -21.62
CA VAL A 71 9.70 2.77 -21.09
C VAL A 71 8.39 2.05 -20.87
N LYS A 72 8.44 0.72 -21.00
CA LYS A 72 7.40 -0.16 -20.51
C LYS A 72 7.79 -0.57 -19.09
N ASP A 73 6.99 -0.17 -18.11
CA ASP A 73 7.19 -0.54 -16.73
C ASP A 73 7.04 -2.07 -16.57
N GLU A 74 8.04 -2.71 -15.97
CA GLU A 74 7.99 -4.13 -15.63
C GLU A 74 7.02 -4.40 -14.47
N PHE A 75 6.78 -3.39 -13.63
CA PHE A 75 5.92 -3.45 -12.46
C PHE A 75 4.85 -2.34 -12.51
N PRO A 76 3.98 -2.34 -13.53
CA PRO A 76 2.90 -1.35 -13.59
C PRO A 76 2.00 -1.50 -12.36
N MET A 77 1.20 -0.47 -12.07
CA MET A 77 0.35 -0.44 -10.87
C MET A 77 -0.41 -1.76 -10.68
N HIS A 78 -0.22 -2.37 -9.51
CA HIS A 78 -0.91 -3.60 -9.09
C HIS A 78 -1.95 -3.25 -8.02
N PHE A 79 -3.12 -3.87 -8.13
CA PHE A 79 -4.24 -3.63 -7.24
C PHE A 79 -4.50 -4.81 -6.31
N SER A 80 -4.24 -6.05 -6.72
CA SER A 80 -4.46 -7.29 -5.95
C SER A 80 -3.29 -8.27 -5.99
N LYS A 81 -2.55 -8.33 -7.10
CA LYS A 81 -1.33 -9.10 -7.36
C LYS A 81 -0.26 -8.78 -6.32
N ARG A 82 0.68 -9.72 -6.14
CA ARG A 82 1.77 -9.62 -5.14
C ARG A 82 1.26 -9.36 -3.72
N ASN A 83 0.04 -9.79 -3.43
CA ASN A 83 -0.59 -9.64 -2.12
C ASN A 83 -0.69 -8.18 -1.61
N CYS A 84 -0.80 -7.20 -2.53
CA CYS A 84 -0.75 -5.78 -2.15
C CYS A 84 -1.96 -5.28 -1.35
N ASN A 85 -3.11 -5.97 -1.40
CA ASN A 85 -4.25 -5.64 -0.53
C ASN A 85 -4.06 -6.06 0.93
N TYR A 86 -3.19 -7.03 1.20
CA TYR A 86 -2.95 -7.48 2.57
C TYR A 86 -2.21 -6.37 3.33
N PRO A 87 -2.67 -5.96 4.52
CA PRO A 87 -2.02 -4.90 5.30
C PRO A 87 -0.71 -5.41 5.92
N GLN A 88 0.36 -5.39 5.12
CA GLN A 88 1.67 -5.90 5.52
C GLN A 88 2.29 -5.06 6.64
N ALA A 89 2.53 -5.69 7.78
CA ALA A 89 3.13 -5.04 8.95
C ALA A 89 4.48 -4.39 8.64
N LYS A 90 5.31 -5.04 7.79
CA LYS A 90 6.63 -4.52 7.41
C LYS A 90 6.60 -3.11 6.81
N PHE A 91 5.56 -2.75 6.05
CA PHE A 91 5.45 -1.40 5.50
C PHE A 91 5.07 -0.39 6.58
N GLY A 92 4.21 -0.77 7.52
CA GLY A 92 3.90 0.07 8.70
C GLY A 92 5.14 0.34 9.55
N LEU A 93 5.95 -0.69 9.80
CA LEU A 93 7.21 -0.56 10.54
C LEU A 93 8.18 0.37 9.80
N TRP A 94 8.36 0.16 8.49
CA TRP A 94 9.20 1.03 7.67
C TRP A 94 8.73 2.49 7.71
N TRP A 95 7.44 2.76 7.56
CA TRP A 95 6.89 4.12 7.66
C TRP A 95 7.22 4.80 8.99
N LEU A 96 7.06 4.08 10.10
CA LEU A 96 7.43 4.61 11.42
C LEU A 96 8.92 4.93 11.53
N THR A 97 9.80 4.12 10.93
CA THR A 97 11.25 4.45 10.89
C THR A 97 11.51 5.73 10.08
N GLN A 98 10.75 5.99 9.01
CA GLN A 98 10.91 7.22 8.23
C GLN A 98 10.35 8.43 8.98
N PHE A 99 9.25 8.29 9.72
CA PHE A 99 8.75 9.35 10.61
C PHE A 99 9.76 9.67 11.72
N ARG A 100 10.41 8.64 12.28
CA ARG A 100 11.52 8.82 13.22
C ARG A 100 12.66 9.57 12.55
N ARG A 101 13.15 9.09 11.40
CA ARG A 101 14.25 9.68 10.61
C ARG A 101 14.05 11.18 10.35
N TRP A 102 12.84 11.58 10.01
CA TRP A 102 12.50 12.98 9.67
C TRP A 102 12.06 13.83 10.86
N GLY A 103 12.11 13.33 12.10
CA GLY A 103 11.72 14.09 13.28
C GLY A 103 10.24 14.49 13.31
N MET A 104 9.39 13.67 12.68
CA MET A 104 7.94 13.77 12.77
C MET A 104 7.41 13.20 14.10
N VAL A 105 8.22 12.37 14.76
CA VAL A 105 7.99 11.86 16.12
C VAL A 105 9.16 12.23 17.02
N SER A 106 8.88 12.46 18.31
CA SER A 106 9.90 12.72 19.32
C SER A 106 10.31 11.42 19.99
N GLY A 107 11.61 11.13 20.04
CA GLY A 107 12.13 9.85 20.53
C GLY A 107 11.75 8.65 19.64
N ALA A 108 12.14 7.45 20.08
CA ALA A 108 11.81 6.20 19.43
C ALA A 108 10.32 5.85 19.66
N PRO A 109 9.50 5.68 18.61
CA PRO A 109 8.13 5.24 18.78
C PRO A 109 8.06 3.76 19.19
N ASP A 110 6.95 3.35 19.79
CA ASP A 110 6.60 1.93 19.93
C ASP A 110 6.24 1.36 18.55
N TYR A 111 7.27 1.00 17.78
CA TYR A 111 7.14 0.55 16.40
C TYR A 111 6.11 -0.58 16.26
N GLN A 112 6.26 -1.63 17.08
CA GLN A 112 5.44 -2.82 16.99
C GLN A 112 4.03 -2.58 17.53
N GLY A 113 3.90 -1.90 18.68
CA GLY A 113 2.60 -1.66 19.29
C GLY A 113 1.71 -0.73 18.47
N ILE A 114 2.28 0.29 17.82
CA ILE A 114 1.51 1.17 16.92
C ILE A 114 1.03 0.40 15.69
N VAL A 115 1.93 -0.34 15.02
CA VAL A 115 1.55 -1.14 13.84
C VAL A 115 0.47 -2.15 14.18
N LYS A 116 0.59 -2.86 15.30
CA LYS A 116 -0.40 -3.84 15.76
C LYS A 116 -1.78 -3.22 16.06
N LYS A 117 -1.82 -1.97 16.50
CA LYS A 117 -3.09 -1.25 16.76
C LYS A 117 -3.76 -0.77 15.49
N VAL A 118 -2.98 -0.29 14.52
CA VAL A 118 -3.50 0.39 13.32
C VAL A 118 -3.74 -0.58 12.16
N LEU A 119 -2.81 -1.50 11.89
CA LEU A 119 -2.97 -2.48 10.83
C LEU A 119 -3.74 -3.69 11.37
N ARG A 120 -4.85 -3.99 10.69
CA ARG A 120 -5.79 -5.06 11.07
C ARG A 120 -5.82 -6.19 10.04
N PRO A 121 -4.74 -6.98 9.91
CA PRO A 121 -4.69 -8.14 9.02
C PRO A 121 -5.71 -9.22 9.39
N ASP A 122 -6.13 -9.27 10.65
CA ASP A 122 -7.18 -10.14 11.16
C ASP A 122 -8.51 -9.89 10.44
N LEU A 123 -8.96 -8.63 10.35
CA LEU A 123 -10.20 -8.26 9.65
C LEU A 123 -10.13 -8.58 8.15
N TYR A 124 -8.96 -8.35 7.53
CA TYR A 124 -8.74 -8.69 6.13
C TYR A 124 -8.80 -10.20 5.91
N THR A 125 -8.12 -10.98 6.75
CA THR A 125 -8.05 -12.44 6.63
C THR A 125 -9.43 -13.08 6.79
N GLU A 126 -10.22 -12.63 7.76
CA GLU A 126 -11.62 -13.06 7.91
C GLU A 126 -12.45 -12.75 6.66
N ALA A 127 -12.36 -11.52 6.13
CA ALA A 127 -13.11 -11.11 4.96
C ALA A 127 -12.74 -11.93 3.71
N MET A 128 -11.45 -12.23 3.53
CA MET A 128 -10.96 -13.04 2.41
C MET A 128 -11.35 -14.51 2.55
N ALA A 129 -11.32 -15.06 3.77
CA ALA A 129 -11.78 -16.43 4.04
C ALA A 129 -13.26 -16.60 3.68
N GLU A 130 -14.10 -15.60 3.99
CA GLU A 130 -15.51 -15.60 3.59
C GLU A 130 -15.74 -15.48 2.07
N LEU A 131 -14.75 -15.00 1.29
CA LEU A 131 -14.76 -15.02 -0.18
C LEU A 131 -14.15 -16.30 -0.78
N GLY A 132 -13.61 -17.19 0.05
CA GLY A 132 -12.85 -18.36 -0.43
C GLY A 132 -11.48 -18.00 -1.01
N VAL A 133 -10.96 -16.79 -0.76
CA VAL A 133 -9.63 -16.36 -1.20
C VAL A 133 -8.58 -16.88 -0.21
N SER A 134 -7.68 -17.72 -0.69
CA SER A 134 -6.58 -18.31 0.09
C SER A 134 -5.21 -17.80 -0.37
N GLY A 135 -4.14 -18.15 0.36
CA GLY A 135 -2.76 -17.81 -0.02
C GLY A 135 -2.35 -16.35 0.20
N ARG A 136 -3.13 -15.59 0.98
CA ARG A 136 -2.81 -14.21 1.37
C ARG A 136 -2.41 -14.19 2.84
N GLY A 137 -1.19 -13.74 3.13
CA GLY A 137 -0.64 -13.73 4.48
C GLY A 137 0.40 -12.64 4.68
N ALA A 138 0.92 -12.59 5.91
CA ALA A 138 2.03 -11.72 6.24
C ALA A 138 3.27 -12.11 5.43
N ASP A 139 3.97 -11.12 4.94
CA ASP A 139 5.25 -11.22 4.27
C ASP A 139 6.26 -10.41 5.08
N GLU A 140 7.15 -11.12 5.77
CA GLU A 140 8.18 -10.55 6.64
C GLU A 140 9.54 -10.48 5.93
N THR A 141 9.59 -10.74 4.62
CA THR A 141 10.85 -10.66 3.88
C THR A 141 11.38 -9.22 3.85
N PRO A 142 12.70 -9.05 4.09
CA PRO A 142 13.37 -7.77 3.88
C PRO A 142 13.22 -7.26 2.45
N PHE A 143 13.33 -5.95 2.26
CA PHE A 143 13.37 -5.34 0.93
C PHE A 143 14.46 -4.29 0.82
N THR A 144 15.03 -4.16 -0.37
CA THR A 144 16.12 -3.23 -0.65
C THR A 144 15.60 -2.05 -1.46
N LEU A 145 15.92 -0.84 -1.00
CA LEU A 145 15.60 0.40 -1.70
C LEU A 145 16.54 0.62 -2.90
N PHE A 146 16.20 1.58 -3.76
CA PHE A 146 16.95 1.86 -4.98
C PHE A 146 18.42 2.27 -4.74
N ASP A 147 18.73 2.79 -3.54
CA ASP A 147 20.07 3.22 -3.11
C ASP A 147 20.88 2.07 -2.46
N GLY A 148 20.37 0.84 -2.50
CA GLY A 148 21.01 -0.34 -1.92
C GLY A 148 20.77 -0.52 -0.43
N VAL A 149 20.06 0.40 0.23
CA VAL A 149 19.75 0.28 1.66
C VAL A 149 18.65 -0.76 1.88
N THR A 150 18.97 -1.82 2.62
CA THR A 150 18.02 -2.89 2.96
C THR A 150 17.28 -2.58 4.25
N PHE A 151 15.95 -2.68 4.21
CA PHE A 151 15.10 -2.69 5.39
C PHE A 151 14.74 -4.12 5.76
N ASP A 152 15.05 -4.50 6.99
CA ASP A 152 14.64 -5.76 7.60
C ASP A 152 13.59 -5.50 8.69
N PRO A 153 12.33 -5.97 8.52
CA PRO A 153 11.29 -5.76 9.52
C PRO A 153 11.53 -6.49 10.85
N ALA A 154 12.38 -7.53 10.87
CA ALA A 154 12.80 -8.23 12.07
C ALA A 154 14.08 -7.65 12.71
N GLY A 155 14.73 -6.71 12.02
CA GLY A 155 15.95 -6.06 12.47
C GLY A 155 15.72 -4.93 13.49
N ASP A 156 16.80 -4.23 13.82
CA ASP A 156 16.74 -3.05 14.69
C ASP A 156 16.21 -1.83 13.93
N LEU A 157 14.91 -1.56 14.13
CA LEU A 157 14.18 -0.48 13.48
C LEU A 157 14.71 0.91 13.87
N GLU A 158 15.17 1.07 15.11
CA GLU A 158 15.71 2.35 15.58
C GLU A 158 17.11 2.59 15.01
N ALA A 159 17.94 1.55 14.93
CA ALA A 159 19.23 1.63 14.24
C ALA A 159 19.05 1.96 12.76
N TYR A 160 18.09 1.32 12.08
CA TYR A 160 17.76 1.63 10.68
C TYR A 160 17.36 3.10 10.51
N ALA A 161 16.46 3.63 11.35
CA ALA A 161 16.03 5.04 11.29
C ALA A 161 17.20 6.03 11.48
N LYS A 162 18.21 5.65 12.28
CA LYS A 162 19.40 6.45 12.59
C LYS A 162 20.54 6.31 11.58
N ALA A 163 20.55 5.25 10.77
CA ALA A 163 21.69 4.90 9.91
C ALA A 163 21.92 5.88 8.74
N PHE A 164 20.89 6.62 8.33
CA PHE A 164 20.97 7.51 7.17
C PHE A 164 21.86 8.74 7.41
N SER A 165 22.61 9.15 6.39
CA SER A 165 23.44 10.37 6.41
C SER A 165 22.61 11.64 6.56
N VAL A 166 21.47 11.71 5.88
CA VAL A 166 20.49 12.81 5.97
C VAL A 166 19.30 12.39 6.83
N LYS A 167 19.15 13.07 7.96
CA LYS A 167 18.10 12.86 8.98
C LYS A 167 17.90 14.11 9.84
N SER A 168 16.74 14.22 10.49
CA SER A 168 16.34 15.35 11.34
C SER A 168 15.70 14.86 12.65
N LEU A 169 16.35 13.89 13.30
CA LEU A 169 15.86 13.28 14.54
C LEU A 169 15.58 14.32 15.63
N LYS A 170 14.49 14.14 16.37
CA LYS A 170 14.13 14.98 17.53
C LYS A 170 14.06 14.13 18.79
N GLY A 171 14.76 14.57 19.85
CA GLY A 171 14.94 13.78 21.07
C GLY A 171 15.49 12.39 20.79
#